data_AF-A0A498DMC6-F1
#
_entry.id   AF-A0A498DMC6-F1
#
_cell.length_a   1.000
_cell.length_b   1.000
_cell.length_c   1.000
_cell.angle_alpha   90.00
_cell.angle_beta   90.00
_cell.angle_gamma   90.00
#
_symmetry.space_group_name_H-M   'P 1'
#
loop_
_entity.id
_entity.type
_entity.pdbx_description
1 polymer ?
#
loop_
_entity_poly.entity_id
_entity_poly.type
_entity_poly.pdbx_seq_one_letter_code
_entity_poly.pdbx_strand_id
1 'polypeptide(L)' 'MSVSMLKMYISFAGMIFLFLSLGLIYLSRNKLTGLLAGIVSLLAFICLLLGGLIIIYIVITGPTR' A
#
# COMPACT_ATOMS: atom_id res chain seq x y z
N MET A 1 -8.20 -18.71 13.53
CA MET A 1 -7.70 -18.65 12.14
C MET A 1 -6.37 -19.36 12.08
N SER A 2 -6.09 -20.11 10.99
CA SER A 2 -4.73 -20.60 10.78
C SER A 2 -3.80 -19.41 10.53
N VAL A 3 -2.54 -19.54 10.94
CA VAL A 3 -1.49 -18.52 10.71
C VAL A 3 -1.42 -18.16 9.22
N SER A 4 -1.63 -19.16 8.37
CA SER A 4 -1.69 -19.03 6.91
C SER A 4 -2.82 -18.12 6.42
N MET A 5 -4.03 -18.30 6.96
CA MET A 5 -5.18 -17.44 6.64
C MET A 5 -4.94 -16.00 7.11
N LEU A 6 -4.34 -15.81 8.28
CA LEU A 6 -4.04 -14.47 8.80
C LEU A 6 -3.05 -13.73 7.88
N LYS A 7 -1.96 -14.39 7.48
CA LYS A 7 -0.97 -13.84 6.55
C LYS A 7 -1.59 -13.47 5.19
N MET A 8 -2.54 -14.25 4.70
CA MET A 8 -3.28 -13.94 3.48
C MET A 8 -4.04 -12.60 3.58
N TYR A 9 -4.80 -12.38 4.67
CA TYR A 9 -5.53 -11.12 4.87
C TYR A 9 -4.58 -9.92 4.99
N ILE A 10 -3.44 -10.08 5.65
CA ILE A 10 -2.42 -9.02 5.74
C ILE A 10 -1.86 -8.72 4.33
N SER A 11 -1.69 -9.74 3.48
CA SER A 11 -1.25 -9.54 2.09
C SER A 11 -2.29 -8.80 1.26
N PHE A 12 -3.58 -9.09 1.45
CA PHE A 12 -4.66 -8.34 0.81
C PHE A 12 -4.70 -6.88 1.27
N ALA A 13 -4.49 -6.63 2.57
CA ALA A 13 -4.35 -5.26 3.07
C ALA A 13 -3.18 -4.54 2.39
N GLY A 14 -2.02 -5.19 2.26
CA GLY A 14 -0.86 -4.65 1.53
C GLY A 14 -1.18 -4.31 0.08
N MET A 15 -1.87 -5.19 -0.64
CA MET A 15 -2.29 -4.95 -2.03
C MET A 15 -3.27 -3.77 -2.14
N ILE A 16 -4.23 -3.65 -1.22
CA ILE A 16 -5.17 -2.53 -1.19
C ILE A 16 -4.42 -1.22 -0.93
N PHE A 17 -3.44 -1.20 -0.02
CA PHE A 17 -2.59 -0.03 0.23
C PHE A 17 -1.80 0.40 -1.00
N LEU A 18 -1.23 -0.55 -1.75
CA LEU A 18 -0.52 -0.27 -3.00
C LEU A 18 -1.47 0.26 -4.08
N PHE A 19 -2.65 -0.33 -4.23
CA PHE A 19 -3.67 0.14 -5.17
C PHE A 19 -4.14 1.56 -4.82
N LEU A 20 -4.41 1.82 -3.54
CA LEU A 20 -4.79 3.13 -3.03
C LEU A 20 -3.70 4.15 -3.31
N SER A 21 -2.43 3.80 -3.02
CA SER A 21 -1.28 4.66 -3.33
C SER A 21 -1.23 5.05 -4.81
N LEU A 22 -1.37 4.08 -5.70
CA LEU A 22 -1.37 4.31 -7.15
C LEU A 22 -2.50 5.26 -7.57
N GLY A 23 -3.70 5.08 -7.02
CA GLY A 23 -4.84 5.98 -7.22
C GLY A 23 -4.58 7.41 -6.71
N LEU A 24 -3.98 7.56 -5.52
CA LEU A 24 -3.65 8.88 -4.97
C LEU A 24 -2.52 9.57 -5.76
N ILE A 25 -1.50 8.84 -6.21
CA ILE A 25 -0.43 9.39 -7.06
C ILE A 25 -1.03 9.90 -8.37
N TYR A 26 -1.90 9.09 -8.99
CA TYR A 26 -2.59 9.48 -10.22
C TYR A 26 -3.46 10.72 -10.02
N LEU A 27 -4.22 10.78 -8.91
CA LEU A 27 -5.08 11.92 -8.59
C LEU A 27 -4.25 13.18 -8.32
N SER A 28 -3.18 13.07 -7.52
CA SER A 28 -2.27 14.16 -7.18
C SER A 28 -1.65 14.78 -8.43
N ARG A 29 -1.28 13.96 -9.42
CA ARG A 29 -0.61 14.42 -10.64
C ARG A 29 -1.55 15.00 -11.70
N ASN A 30 -2.77 14.49 -11.82
CA ASN A 30 -3.65 14.83 -12.95
C ASN A 30 -4.81 15.78 -12.60
N LYS A 31 -5.26 15.79 -11.34
CA LYS A 31 -6.46 16.55 -10.92
C LYS A 31 -6.17 17.66 -9.93
N LEU A 32 -5.07 17.56 -9.17
CA LEU A 32 -4.73 18.50 -8.11
C LEU A 32 -3.55 19.37 -8.53
N THR A 33 -3.63 20.68 -8.25
CA THR A 33 -2.55 21.64 -8.52
C THR A 33 -2.23 22.42 -7.24
N GLY A 34 -0.95 22.68 -7.00
CA GLY A 34 -0.48 23.46 -5.84
C GLY A 34 -0.25 22.65 -4.57
N LEU A 35 -0.46 23.28 -3.41
CA LEU A 35 -0.12 22.73 -2.08
C LEU A 35 -0.88 21.42 -1.76
N LEU A 36 -2.13 21.32 -2.20
CA LEU A 36 -2.95 20.12 -2.02
C LEU A 36 -2.39 18.90 -2.77
N ALA A 37 -1.81 19.11 -3.96
CA ALA A 37 -1.17 18.04 -4.73
C ALA A 37 0.03 17.46 -3.98
N GLY A 38 0.83 18.33 -3.34
CA GLY A 38 1.97 17.94 -2.51
C GLY A 38 1.57 17.09 -1.30
N ILE A 39 0.53 17.49 -0.57
CA ILE A 39 0.03 16.75 0.60
C ILE A 39 -0.52 15.38 0.19
N VAL A 40 -1.31 15.32 -0.89
CA VAL A 40 -1.87 14.06 -1.39
C VAL A 40 -0.76 13.14 -1.91
N SER A 41 0.24 13.69 -2.60
CA SER A 41 1.45 12.97 -3.04
C SER A 41 2.19 12.37 -1.85
N LEU A 42 2.38 13.13 -0.77
CA LEU A 42 3.07 12.66 0.43
C LEU A 42 2.31 11.52 1.10
N LEU A 43 0.98 11.62 1.24
CA LEU A 43 0.14 10.54 1.74
C LEU A 43 0.23 9.28 0.84
N ALA A 44 0.25 9.48 -0.47
CA ALA A 44 0.36 8.39 -1.44
C ALA A 44 1.68 7.64 -1.30
N PHE A 45 2.79 8.37 -1.10
CA PHE A 45 4.11 7.78 -0.86
C PHE A 45 4.18 6.99 0.45
N ILE A 46 3.53 7.47 1.51
CA ILE A 46 3.42 6.72 2.78
C ILE A 46 2.66 5.41 2.55
N CYS A 47 1.53 5.44 1.83
CA CYS A 47 0.80 4.22 1.47
C CYS A 47 1.63 3.27 0.60
N LEU A 48 2.44 3.80 -0.32
CA LEU A 48 3.33 3.01 -1.18
C LEU A 48 4.38 2.27 -0.34
N LEU A 49 5.03 2.99 0.58
CA LEU A 49 6.03 2.46 1.49
C LEU A 49 5.46 1.38 2.40
N LEU A 50 4.33 1.66 3.05
CA LEU A 50 3.67 0.70 3.93
C LEU A 50 3.20 -0.55 3.17
N GLY A 51 2.54 -0.37 2.02
CA GLY A 51 2.12 -1.48 1.17
C GLY A 51 3.30 -2.33 0.70
N GLY A 52 4.38 -1.69 0.25
CA GLY A 52 5.60 -2.37 -0.18
C GLY A 52 6.26 -3.17 0.95
N LEU A 53 6.40 -2.57 2.13
CA LEU A 53 6.95 -3.25 3.31
C LEU A 53 6.11 -4.45 3.75
N ILE A 54 4.78 -4.33 3.74
CA ILE A 54 3.87 -5.42 4.07
C ILE A 54 4.07 -6.60 3.11
N ILE A 55 4.12 -6.34 1.80
CA ILE A 55 4.31 -7.39 0.79
C ILE A 55 5.68 -8.04 0.93
N ILE A 56 6.76 -7.26 1.10
CA ILE A 56 8.11 -7.79 1.30
C ILE A 56 8.15 -8.71 2.53
N TYR A 57 7.59 -8.27 3.66
CA TYR A 57 7.54 -9.05 4.89
C TYR A 57 6.84 -10.40 4.68
N ILE A 58 5.69 -10.41 4.00
CA ILE A 58 4.90 -11.63 3.76
C ILE A 58 5.60 -12.57 2.79
N VAL A 59 6.21 -12.04 1.72
CA VAL A 59 6.93 -12.85 0.73
C VAL A 59 8.10 -13.57 1.40
N ILE A 60 8.84 -12.90 2.29
CA ILE A 60 9.97 -13.50 3.00
C ILE A 60 9.50 -14.53 4.05
N THR A 61 8.43 -14.23 4.80
CA THR A 61 7.96 -15.14 5.86
C THR A 61 7.21 -16.36 5.32
N GLY A 62 6.69 -16.30 4.10
CA GLY A 62 5.94 -17.37 3.46
C GLY A 62 4.58 -17.64 4.12
N PRO A 63 3.56 -18.06 3.35
CA PRO A 63 2.22 -18.27 3.88
C PRO A 63 2.12 -19.46 4.84
N THR A 64 3.04 -20.43 4.76
CA THR A 64 2.93 -21.74 5.42
C THR A 64 3.91 -21.99 6.57
N ARG A 65 4.75 -21.01 6.92
CA ARG A 65 5.58 -21.06 8.14
C ARG A 65 4.82 -20.50 9.34
#